data_AF-A0A848YBP1-F1
#
_entry.id   AF-A0A848YBP1-F1
#
_cell.length_a   1.000
_cell.length_b   1.000
_cell.length_c   1.000
_cell.angle_alpha   90.00
_cell.angle_beta   90.00
_cell.angle_gamma   90.00
#
_symmetry.space_group_name_H-M   'P 1'
#
loop_
_entity.id
_entity.type
_entity.pdbx_description
1 polymer ?
#
loop_
_entity_poly.entity_id
_entity_poly.type
_entity_poly.pdbx_seq_one_letter_code
_entity_poly.pdbx_strand_id
1 'polypeptide(L)'
;MRQGQKNNRSRGRGRRPQNPVNRIFESNGPDVKIRGNASHVAEKYNQLARDALVSGNTVTAENYFQHAEHYQRILAAAQAYNQQQQQNNAPERANGSEEAAASDNQAEGQG
;
A
#
# COMPACT_ATOMS: atom_id res chain seq x y z
N MET A 1 -16.02 31.73 -37.78
CA MET A 1 -15.80 30.26 -37.70
C MET A 1 -14.95 29.98 -36.46
N ARG A 2 -15.53 29.34 -35.43
CA ARG A 2 -14.85 28.99 -34.16
C ARG A 2 -14.03 27.72 -34.36
N GLN A 3 -12.71 27.79 -34.19
CA GLN A 3 -11.85 26.61 -34.23
C GLN A 3 -11.62 26.09 -32.82
N GLY A 4 -11.98 24.82 -32.63
CA GLY A 4 -12.29 24.21 -31.34
C GLY A 4 -11.10 23.99 -30.41
N GLN A 5 -11.43 24.06 -29.12
CA GLN A 5 -10.70 23.47 -28.00
C GLN A 5 -10.23 22.05 -28.33
N LYS A 6 -8.91 21.82 -28.37
CA LYS A 6 -8.34 20.47 -28.25
C LYS A 6 -7.94 20.21 -26.80
N ASN A 7 -8.96 19.83 -26.02
CA ASN A 7 -8.80 19.02 -24.82
C ASN A 7 -8.14 17.69 -25.23
N ASN A 8 -6.81 17.60 -25.19
CA ASN A 8 -6.14 16.30 -25.29
C ASN A 8 -5.73 15.80 -23.90
N ARG A 9 -6.76 15.37 -23.15
CA ARG A 9 -6.61 14.41 -22.05
C ARG A 9 -6.18 13.08 -22.66
N SER A 10 -4.87 12.86 -22.77
CA SER A 10 -4.30 11.57 -23.10
C SER A 10 -3.52 11.00 -21.92
N ARG A 11 -4.30 10.33 -21.07
CA ARG A 11 -4.09 8.97 -20.56
C ARG A 11 -2.82 8.75 -19.73
N GLY A 12 -3.06 8.64 -18.43
CA GLY A 12 -2.15 8.00 -17.48
C GLY A 12 -1.63 6.68 -18.05
N ARG A 13 -0.33 6.65 -18.29
CA ARG A 13 0.40 5.41 -18.56
C ARG A 13 0.32 4.59 -17.28
N GLY A 14 -0.39 3.46 -17.38
CA GLY A 14 -0.48 2.42 -16.37
C GLY A 14 0.89 1.85 -16.01
N ARG A 15 1.64 2.57 -15.19
CA ARG A 15 2.60 1.94 -14.29
C ARG A 15 1.72 1.13 -13.33
N ARG A 16 1.64 -0.19 -13.54
CA ARG A 16 1.16 -1.10 -12.48
C ARG A 16 1.80 -0.64 -11.17
N PRO A 17 1.04 -0.48 -10.06
CA PRO A 17 1.64 -0.09 -8.80
C PRO A 17 2.61 -1.19 -8.40
N GLN A 18 3.88 -1.02 -8.76
CA GLN A 18 4.93 -1.93 -8.37
C GLN A 18 5.00 -1.87 -6.85
N ASN A 19 4.80 -3.02 -6.21
CA ASN A 19 4.66 -3.12 -4.76
C ASN A 19 5.77 -2.32 -4.06
N PRO A 20 5.44 -1.24 -3.31
CA PRO A 20 6.45 -0.34 -2.77
C PRO A 20 7.39 -1.02 -1.77
N VAL A 21 6.98 -2.13 -1.15
CA VAL A 21 7.77 -2.87 -0.14
C VAL A 21 9.08 -3.41 -0.71
N ASN A 22 9.08 -3.88 -1.96
CA ASN A 22 10.24 -4.59 -2.51
C ASN A 22 11.21 -3.67 -3.27
N ARG A 23 11.01 -2.35 -3.19
CA ARG A 23 11.88 -1.39 -3.85
C ARG A 23 13.05 -1.04 -2.92
N ILE A 24 14.25 -1.03 -3.50
CA ILE A 24 15.43 -0.48 -2.85
C ILE A 24 15.35 1.04 -3.01
N PHE A 25 15.33 1.74 -1.89
CA PHE A 25 15.36 3.19 -1.85
C PHE A 25 16.77 3.67 -1.51
N GLU A 26 17.15 4.79 -2.11
CA GLU A 26 18.33 5.55 -1.75
C GLU A 26 17.84 6.88 -1.18
N SER A 27 17.98 7.04 0.14
CA SER A 27 17.67 8.30 0.80
C SER A 27 18.90 9.17 0.86
N ASN A 28 18.80 10.36 0.30
CA ASN A 28 19.80 11.40 0.41
C ASN A 28 19.34 12.36 1.51
N GLY A 29 19.69 12.04 2.76
CA GLY A 29 19.55 12.97 3.86
C GLY A 29 20.63 14.05 3.81
N PRO A 30 20.48 15.14 4.57
CA PRO A 30 21.45 16.24 4.62
C PRO A 30 22.86 15.74 4.96
N ASP A 31 22.99 14.79 5.89
CA ASP A 31 24.28 14.31 6.37
C ASP A 31 24.50 12.81 6.15
N VAL A 32 23.47 12.06 5.77
CA VAL A 32 23.53 10.59 5.70
C VAL A 32 22.84 10.07 4.44
N LYS A 33 23.58 9.27 3.67
CA LYS A 33 23.03 8.46 2.57
C LYS A 33 22.65 7.08 3.10
N ILE A 34 21.37 6.76 3.08
CA ILE A 34 20.87 5.47 3.56
C ILE A 34 20.32 4.71 2.37
N ARG A 35 20.90 3.54 2.08
CA ARG A 35 20.45 2.65 1.02
C ARG A 35 19.83 1.40 1.64
N GLY A 36 18.60 1.07 1.25
CA GLY A 36 17.92 -0.12 1.77
C GLY A 36 16.43 -0.15 1.44
N ASN A 37 15.74 -1.12 2.05
CA ASN A 37 14.27 -1.12 2.04
C ASN A 37 13.74 0.07 2.86
N ALA A 38 12.55 0.57 2.54
CA ALA A 38 11.89 1.65 3.25
C ALA A 38 11.81 1.44 4.77
N SER A 39 11.67 0.20 5.27
CA SER A 39 11.71 -0.09 6.72
C SER A 39 13.05 0.29 7.34
N HIS A 40 14.15 -0.21 6.77
CA HIS A 40 15.50 0.07 7.27
C HIS A 40 15.83 1.56 7.19
N VAL A 41 15.39 2.22 6.11
CA VAL A 41 15.60 3.67 5.95
C VAL A 41 14.83 4.45 7.02
N ALA A 42 13.57 4.10 7.28
CA ALA A 42 12.75 4.74 8.32
C ALA A 42 13.34 4.56 9.73
N GLU A 43 13.81 3.35 10.06
CA GLU A 43 14.44 3.05 11.36
C GLU A 43 15.70 3.87 11.58
N LYS A 44 16.56 3.97 10.55
CA LYS A 44 17.78 4.77 10.60
C LYS A 44 17.50 6.25 10.83
N TYR A 45 16.53 6.83 10.12
CA TYR A 45 16.16 8.23 10.36
C TYR A 45 15.53 8.46 11.73
N ASN A 46 14.73 7.53 12.25
CA ASN A 46 14.21 7.62 13.61
C ASN A 46 15.34 7.64 14.66
N GLN A 47 16.39 6.83 14.46
CA GLN A 47 17.55 6.84 15.36
C GLN A 47 18.30 8.17 15.28
N LEU A 48 18.62 8.64 14.07
CA LEU A 48 19.31 9.92 13.87
C LEU A 48 18.51 11.11 14.43
N ALA A 49 17.18 11.09 14.30
CA ALA A 49 16.31 12.12 14.86
C ALA A 49 16.38 12.16 16.39
N ARG A 50 16.38 11.00 17.06
CA ARG A 50 16.53 10.91 18.52
C ARG A 50 17.89 11.39 18.98
N ASP A 51 18.96 11.01 18.27
CA ASP A 51 20.31 11.47 18.58
C ASP A 51 20.43 13.00 18.41
N ALA A 52 19.84 13.55 17.35
CA ALA A 52 19.78 14.99 17.12
C ALA A 52 18.98 15.73 18.22
N LEU A 53 17.85 15.16 18.68
CA LEU A 53 17.09 15.71 19.81
C LEU A 53 17.92 15.76 21.09
N VAL A 54 18.62 14.67 21.43
CA VAL A 54 19.46 14.59 22.64
C VAL A 54 20.64 15.55 22.57
N SER A 55 21.18 15.80 21.37
CA SER A 55 22.24 16.79 21.15
C SER A 55 21.75 18.25 21.17
N GLY A 56 20.43 18.48 21.26
CA GLY A 56 19.83 19.81 21.25
C GLY A 56 19.64 20.44 19.86
N ASN A 57 19.87 19.68 18.79
CA ASN A 57 19.72 20.16 17.41
C ASN A 57 18.31 19.85 16.87
N THR A 58 17.34 20.66 17.29
CA THR A 58 15.90 20.46 17.02
C THR A 58 15.55 20.59 15.53
N VAL A 59 16.18 21.52 14.81
CA VAL A 59 15.96 21.71 13.37
C VAL A 59 16.38 20.47 12.58
N THR A 60 17.53 19.89 12.94
CA THR A 60 18.04 18.68 12.30
C THR A 60 17.18 17.47 12.65
N ALA A 61 16.72 17.37 13.91
CA ALA A 61 15.80 16.32 14.33
C ALA A 61 14.49 16.34 13.53
N GLU A 62 13.88 17.51 13.35
CA GLU A 62 12.65 17.68 12.56
C GLU A 62 12.86 17.25 11.10
N ASN A 63 13.99 17.64 10.51
CA ASN A 63 14.35 17.19 9.17
C ASN A 63 14.41 15.65 9.10
N TYR A 64 15.09 15.00 10.04
CA TYR A 64 15.16 13.54 10.10
C TYR A 64 13.79 12.88 10.35
N PHE A 65 12.91 13.48 11.15
CA PHE A 65 11.56 12.96 11.35
C PHE A 65 10.73 13.02 10.06
N GLN A 66 10.85 14.08 9.27
CA GLN A 66 10.18 14.17 7.97
C GLN A 66 10.65 13.07 7.02
N HIS A 67 11.96 12.78 7.01
CA HIS A 67 12.50 11.67 6.23
C HIS A 67 11.96 10.32 6.72
N ALA A 68 11.95 10.06 8.04
CA ALA A 68 11.40 8.84 8.60
C ALA A 68 9.91 8.66 8.24
N GLU A 69 9.12 9.73 8.39
CA GLU A 69 7.69 9.75 8.13
C GLU A 69 7.38 9.49 6.65
N HIS A 70 8.19 10.03 5.73
CA HIS A 70 8.05 9.76 4.31
C HIS A 70 8.15 8.25 3.99
N TYR A 71 9.15 7.56 4.56
CA TYR A 71 9.33 6.12 4.33
C TYR A 71 8.26 5.28 5.04
N GLN A 72 7.79 5.73 6.21
CA GLN A 72 6.64 5.10 6.88
C GLN A 72 5.36 5.20 6.05
N ARG A 73 5.09 6.34 5.42
CA ARG A 73 3.96 6.49 4.48
C ARG A 73 4.08 5.54 3.30
N ILE A 74 5.27 5.34 2.75
CA ILE A 74 5.51 4.37 1.67
C ILE A 74 5.20 2.94 2.13
N LEU A 75 5.63 2.56 3.33
CA LEU A 75 5.36 1.23 3.90
C LEU A 75 3.85 1.02 4.13
N ALA A 76 3.16 2.00 4.71
CA ALA A 76 1.73 1.94 4.95
C ALA A 76 0.94 1.84 3.63
N ALA A 77 1.30 2.63 2.62
CA ALA A 77 0.70 2.54 1.29
C ALA A 77 0.94 1.17 0.64
N ALA A 78 2.08 0.56 0.89
CA ALA A 78 2.40 -0.76 0.38
C ALA A 78 1.60 -1.87 1.06
N GLN A 79 1.40 -1.77 2.38
CA GLN A 79 0.51 -2.66 3.13
C GLN A 79 -0.94 -2.55 2.65
N ALA A 80 -1.43 -1.33 2.44
CA ALA A 80 -2.77 -1.07 1.91
C ALA A 80 -2.96 -1.67 0.50
N TYR A 81 -1.96 -1.56 -0.37
CA TYR A 81 -2.01 -2.17 -1.71
C TYR A 81 -2.06 -3.70 -1.67
N ASN A 82 -1.32 -4.34 -0.76
CA ASN A 82 -1.38 -5.80 -0.60
C ASN A 82 -2.75 -6.26 -0.07
N GLN A 83 -3.37 -5.53 0.86
CA GLN A 83 -4.73 -5.84 1.32
C GLN A 83 -5.77 -5.69 0.21
N GLN A 84 -5.69 -4.62 -0.59
CA GLN A 84 -6.64 -4.40 -1.69
C GLN A 84 -6.51 -5.49 -2.78
N GLN A 85 -5.31 -5.99 -3.05
CA GLN A 85 -5.13 -7.12 -3.97
C GLN A 85 -5.71 -8.43 -3.41
N GLN A 86 -5.64 -8.67 -2.10
CA GLN A 86 -6.27 -9.85 -1.49
C GLN A 86 -7.80 -9.78 -1.53
N GLN A 87 -8.38 -8.58 -1.34
CA GLN A 87 -9.84 -8.38 -1.46
C GLN A 87 -10.33 -8.61 -2.90
N ASN A 88 -9.61 -8.12 -3.91
CA ASN A 88 -10.00 -8.22 -5.32
C ASN A 88 -9.80 -9.62 -5.93
N ASN A 89 -9.04 -10.49 -5.27
CA ASN A 89 -8.81 -11.87 -5.72
C ASN A 89 -9.65 -12.90 -4.97
N ALA A 90 -10.65 -12.48 -4.16
CA ALA A 90 -11.71 -13.37 -3.71
C ALA A 90 -12.63 -13.65 -4.92
N PRO A 91 -12.53 -14.82 -5.57
CA PRO A 91 -13.47 -15.13 -6.64
C PRO A 91 -14.83 -15.38 -6.00
N GLU A 92 -15.84 -14.77 -6.61
CA GLU A 92 -17.23 -15.17 -6.65
C GLU A 92 -17.45 -16.68 -6.41
N ARG A 93 -17.53 -17.10 -5.13
CA ARG A 93 -17.99 -18.43 -4.70
C ARG A 93 -19.27 -18.34 -3.87
N ALA A 94 -20.05 -17.29 -4.08
CA ALA A 94 -21.29 -17.03 -3.34
C ALA A 94 -22.52 -16.89 -4.27
N ASN A 95 -22.48 -17.49 -5.46
CA ASN A 95 -23.63 -17.49 -6.36
C ASN A 95 -23.65 -18.81 -7.16
N GLY A 96 -24.37 -19.82 -6.68
CA GLY A 96 -24.49 -21.09 -7.42
C GLY A 96 -24.86 -22.37 -6.67
N SER A 97 -25.51 -22.32 -5.50
CA SER A 97 -26.14 -23.54 -4.95
C SER A 97 -27.32 -23.22 -4.02
N GLU A 98 -28.30 -22.49 -4.55
CA GLU A 98 -29.68 -22.47 -4.04
C GLU A 98 -30.56 -23.31 -4.98
N GLU A 99 -30.29 -24.60 -5.16
CA GLU A 99 -31.33 -25.52 -5.65
C GLU A 99 -30.94 -26.98 -5.38
N ALA A 100 -31.92 -27.79 -4.99
CA ALA A 100 -31.86 -29.23 -4.69
C ALA A 100 -31.48 -29.66 -3.25
N ALA A 101 -32.27 -29.24 -2.26
CA ALA A 101 -32.55 -30.06 -1.07
C ALA A 101 -33.95 -29.76 -0.50
N ALA A 102 -34.95 -29.73 -1.39
CA ALA A 102 -36.36 -29.61 -1.01
C ALA A 102 -37.20 -30.63 -1.81
N SER A 103 -36.96 -31.92 -1.57
CA SER A 103 -37.94 -32.98 -1.76
C SER A 103 -37.32 -34.28 -1.25
N ASP A 104 -37.71 -34.72 -0.05
CA ASP A 104 -38.20 -36.09 0.16
C ASP A 104 -38.54 -36.24 1.65
N ASN A 105 -39.78 -35.92 1.99
CA ASN A 105 -40.37 -36.25 3.28
C ASN A 105 -41.86 -36.53 3.07
N GLN A 106 -42.13 -37.75 2.63
CA GLN A 106 -43.43 -38.44 2.49
C GLN A 106 -43.08 -39.85 1.97
N ALA A 107 -43.56 -41.00 2.43
CA ALA A 107 -44.53 -41.39 3.43
C ALA A 107 -44.53 -42.95 3.45
N GLU A 108 -44.73 -43.58 4.61
CA GLU A 108 -45.38 -44.92 4.80
C GLU A 108 -44.66 -46.16 4.23
N GLY A 109 -44.52 -47.32 4.89
CA GLY A 109 -45.49 -48.08 5.69
C GLY A 109 -45.76 -49.43 5.00
N GLN A 110 -45.49 -50.53 5.70
CA GLN A 110 -45.98 -51.92 5.47
C GLN A 110 -45.16 -52.86 4.55
N GLY A 111 -44.89 -54.05 5.12
CA GLY A 111 -44.22 -55.20 4.54
C GLY A 111 -43.78 -56.15 5.64
#